data_AF-A0A1I5E414-F1
#
_entry.id   AF-A0A1I5E414-F1
#
_cell.length_a   1.000
_cell.length_b   1.000
_cell.length_c   1.000
_cell.angle_alpha   90.00
_cell.angle_beta   90.00
_cell.angle_gamma   90.00
#
_symmetry.space_group_name_H-M   'P 1'
#
loop_
_entity.id
_entity.type
_entity.pdbx_description
1 polymer ?
#
loop_
_entity_poly.entity_id
_entity_poly.type
_entity_poly.pdbx_seq_one_letter_code
_entity_poly.pdbx_strand_id
1 'polypeptide(L)' 'MKRTRLSVCRRKARFVSETDALVVANAGRVPLRAYRCDRCAYFHLTSKTKGKLVHRAGVVDRTG' A
#
# COMPACT_ATOMS: atom_id res chain seq x y z
N MET A 1 -2.54 -22.02 -6.03
CA MET A 1 -3.19 -21.20 -4.97
C MET A 1 -2.11 -20.36 -4.27
N LYS A 2 -2.03 -19.05 -4.54
CA LYS A 2 -0.87 -18.19 -4.17
C LYS A 2 -0.83 -17.95 -2.66
N ARG A 3 -0.30 -18.92 -1.92
CA ARG A 3 0.08 -18.75 -0.52
C ARG A 3 1.25 -17.75 -0.49
N THR A 4 0.98 -16.51 -0.11
CA THR A 4 2.02 -15.57 0.38
C THR A 4 2.92 -16.33 1.36
N ARG A 5 4.22 -16.07 1.48
CA ARG A 5 5.03 -16.77 2.52
C ARG A 5 4.91 -15.99 3.83
N LEU A 6 4.87 -16.65 4.99
CA LEU A 6 4.84 -15.97 6.31
C LEU A 6 6.03 -15.03 6.47
N SER A 7 7.18 -15.38 5.91
CA SER A 7 8.35 -14.51 5.82
C SER A 7 8.08 -13.19 5.10
N VAL A 8 7.30 -13.22 4.01
CA VAL A 8 6.90 -11.99 3.28
C VAL A 8 5.92 -11.17 4.10
N CYS A 9 4.99 -11.80 4.81
CA CYS A 9 4.07 -11.12 5.72
C CYS A 9 4.83 -10.36 6.81
N ARG A 10 5.82 -11.00 7.44
CA ARG A 10 6.65 -10.40 8.51
C ARG A 10 7.55 -9.26 8.02
N ARG A 11 7.95 -9.26 6.73
CA ARG A 11 8.74 -8.16 6.14
C ARG A 11 7.91 -6.93 5.80
N LYS A 12 6.58 -7.05 5.71
CA LYS A 12 5.70 -5.91 5.41
C LYS A 12 5.37 -5.13 6.67
N ALA A 13 5.13 -3.83 6.50
CA ALA A 13 4.51 -3.02 7.54
C ALA A 13 3.18 -3.65 7.97
N ARG A 14 3.00 -3.81 9.28
CA ARG A 14 1.83 -4.39 9.93
C ARG A 14 1.32 -3.41 10.97
N PHE A 15 0.02 -3.20 11.00
CA PHE A 15 -0.66 -2.29 11.91
C PHE A 15 -1.73 -3.05 12.69
N VAL A 16 -1.87 -2.70 13.97
CA VAL A 16 -2.86 -3.32 14.86
C VAL A 16 -4.25 -2.74 14.60
N SER A 17 -4.32 -1.44 14.30
CA SER A 17 -5.55 -0.75 13.95
C SER A 17 -5.64 -0.47 12.45
N GLU A 18 -6.87 -0.49 11.93
CA GLU A 18 -7.17 0.02 10.59
C GLU A 18 -6.85 1.52 10.50
N THR A 19 -7.15 2.28 11.54
CA THR A 19 -6.91 3.72 11.60
C THR A 19 -5.42 4.04 11.45
N ASP A 20 -4.55 3.33 12.17
CA ASP A 20 -3.09 3.52 12.05
C ASP A 20 -2.61 3.21 10.63
N ALA A 21 -3.15 2.14 10.03
CA ALA A 21 -2.84 1.79 8.66
C ALA A 21 -3.29 2.89 7.69
N LEU A 22 -4.48 3.47 7.88
CA LEU A 22 -5.00 4.56 7.04
C LEU A 22 -4.21 5.86 7.20
N VAL A 23 -3.78 6.21 8.41
CA VAL A 23 -2.91 7.37 8.65
C VAL A 23 -1.61 7.23 7.86
N VAL A 24 -0.95 6.07 7.93
CA VAL A 24 0.27 5.80 7.14
C VAL A 24 -0.03 5.73 5.64
N ALA A 25 -1.19 5.20 5.24
CA ALA A 25 -1.59 5.16 3.85
C ALA A 25 -1.77 6.55 3.24
N ASN A 26 -2.34 7.49 4.01
CA ASN A 26 -2.55 8.88 3.62
C ASN A 26 -1.26 9.72 3.69
N ALA A 27 -0.37 9.42 4.63
CA ALA A 27 0.93 10.08 4.73
C ALA A 27 1.90 9.69 3.60
N GLY A 28 1.66 8.56 2.93
CA GLY A 28 2.49 8.08 1.84
C GLY A 28 2.35 8.92 0.57
N ARG A 29 3.47 9.15 -0.13
CA ARG A 29 3.49 9.81 -1.47
C ARG A 29 2.78 9.01 -2.57
N VAL A 30 2.44 7.76 -2.30
CA VAL A 30 1.77 6.85 -3.22
C VAL A 30 0.44 6.42 -2.62
N PRO A 31 -0.62 6.27 -3.43
CA PRO A 31 -1.90 5.80 -2.93
C PRO A 31 -1.78 4.35 -2.45
N LEU A 32 -1.74 4.18 -1.13
CA LEU A 32 -1.78 2.89 -0.45
C LEU A 32 -3.22 2.57 -0.03
N ARG A 33 -3.55 1.28 0.02
CA ARG A 33 -4.80 0.77 0.58
C ARG A 33 -4.49 -0.17 1.73
N ALA A 34 -5.16 0.04 2.87
CA ALA A 34 -5.15 -0.90 3.98
C ALA A 34 -6.00 -2.14 3.63
N TYR A 35 -5.52 -3.32 3.99
CA TYR A 35 -6.28 -4.56 3.91
C TYR A 35 -5.94 -5.45 5.10
N ARG A 36 -6.94 -6.16 5.63
CA ARG A 36 -6.74 -7.16 6.68
C ARG A 36 -6.14 -8.42 6.07
N CYS A 37 -5.07 -8.94 6.65
CA CYS A 37 -4.49 -10.19 6.20
C CYS A 37 -5.14 -11.37 6.91
N ASP A 38 -5.64 -12.34 6.12
CA ASP A 38 -6.32 -13.56 6.62
C ASP A 38 -5.42 -14.50 7.45
N ARG A 39 -4.13 -14.18 7.61
CA ARG A 39 -3.18 -15.05 8.33
C ARG A 39 -2.74 -14.51 9.66
N CYS A 40 -2.34 -13.25 9.68
CA CYS A 40 -1.85 -12.62 10.88
C CYS A 40 -2.92 -11.73 11.53
N ALA A 41 -4.08 -11.57 10.89
CA ALA A 41 -5.19 -10.74 11.31
C ALA A 41 -4.88 -9.24 11.46
N TYR A 42 -3.64 -8.81 11.22
CA TYR A 42 -3.20 -7.42 11.18
C TYR A 42 -3.55 -6.74 9.85
N PHE A 43 -3.52 -5.40 9.89
CA PHE A 43 -3.71 -4.54 8.73
C PHE A 43 -2.38 -4.31 8.02
N HIS A 44 -2.38 -4.55 6.71
CA HIS A 44 -1.23 -4.32 5.84
C HIS A 44 -1.56 -3.30 4.77
N LEU A 45 -0.51 -2.68 4.24
CA LEU A 45 -0.62 -1.75 3.14
C LEU A 45 -0.28 -2.43 1.81
N THR A 46 -1.08 -2.13 0.80
CA THR A 46 -0.81 -2.48 -0.59
C THR A 46 -0.91 -1.24 -1.46
N SER A 47 0.09 -1.00 -2.30
CA SER A 47 0.07 0.11 -3.24
C SER A 47 -0.84 -0.22 -4.43
N LYS A 48 -1.73 0.71 -4.80
CA LYS A 48 -2.56 0.58 -6.03
C LYS A 48 -1.74 0.68 -7.32
N THR A 49 -0.50 1.17 -7.23
CA THR A 49 0.44 1.29 -8.35
C THR A 49 1.23 0.01 -8.62
N LYS A 50 1.14 -1.04 -7.78
CA LYS A 50 1.84 -2.30 -8.03
C LYS A 50 1.23 -3.01 -9.23
N GLY A 51 1.84 -2.84 -10.40
CA GLY A 51 1.41 -3.43 -11.68
C GLY A 51 0.83 -2.43 -12.67
N LYS A 52 0.61 -1.16 -12.29
CA LYS A 52 0.44 -0.09 -13.27
C LYS A 52 1.82 0.47 -13.54
N LEU A 53 2.34 0.25 -14.75
CA LEU A 53 3.48 1.03 -15.23
C LEU A 53 3.03 2.49 -15.15
N VAL A 54 3.49 3.21 -14.12
CA VAL A 54 3.23 4.64 -14.01
C VAL A 54 4.11 5.27 -15.08
N HIS A 55 3.64 5.26 -16.33
CA HIS A 55 4.16 6.17 -17.33
C HIS A 55 4.01 7.55 -16.69
N ARG A 56 5.13 8.21 -16.40
CA ARG A 56 5.17 9.53 -15.78
C ARG A 56 4.41 10.50 -16.68
N ALA A 57 3.12 10.66 -16.46
CA ALA A 57 2.31 11.66 -17.12
C ALA A 57 2.41 12.95 -16.29
N GLY A 58 3.04 13.98 -16.86
CA GLY A 58 2.77 15.38 -16.54
C GLY A 58 3.75 16.07 -15.59
N VAL A 59 4.88 16.52 -16.11
CA VAL A 59 5.25 17.93 -15.92
C VAL A 59 4.48 18.68 -17.00
N VAL A 60 3.35 19.29 -16.62
CA VAL A 60 2.68 20.31 -17.43
C VAL A 60 2.67 21.59 -16.60
N ASP A 61 3.76 22.34 -16.71
CA ASP A 61 3.75 23.77 -16.44
C ASP A 61 3.24 24.46 -17.70
N ARG A 62 1.99 24.93 -17.70
CA ARG A 62 1.43 25.90 -18.67
C ARG A 62 0.19 26.57 -18.06
N THR A 63 0.43 27.53 -17.18
CA THR A 63 -0.38 28.74 -17.02
C THR A 63 0.59 29.84 -17.47
N GLY A 64 0.43 30.49 -18.61
CA GLY A 64 -0.71 31.27 -19.06
C GLY A 64 -0.14 32.63 -19.42
#